data_AF-A0A4U3KSN0-F1
#
_entry.id   AF-A0A4U3KSN0-F1
#
_cell.length_a   1.000
_cell.length_b   1.000
_cell.length_c   1.000
_cell.angle_alpha   90.00
_cell.angle_beta   90.00
_cell.angle_gamma   90.00
#
_symmetry.space_group_name_H-M   'P 1'
#
loop_
_entity.id
_entity.type
_entity.pdbx_description
1 polymer ?
#
loop_
_entity_poly.entity_id
_entity_poly.type
_entity_poly.pdbx_seq_one_letter_code
_entity_poly.pdbx_strand_id
1 'polypeptide(L)'
;YTKLIEPYQAILDIPSRYTMGLLALYATFGIASSLAKSYKLDSLTCGILALMAFLVTAAPPTRVFEDVDNVITAGRYINLANLGSASLFGAIVTALLSVEIYRFFIEKDIMIKMPDGVPPEVSNSFIALIPGAVILLLFWVIRHVIGFDLNGFLSTLLMPLKGILAGNSLFGGLLTVFLICFFWVLGIHGPAIMGPVIRPFWDMSIAENLEAFTNGANVHQLPNIFTEQFLQWFIWIGGAGTTLSLVVLMMFSKSTYLKSLGRLSFLPGLFNINEPVIFGTPIVMNPILGIPFIVAPLITTTLSYFLTVANIIPMMAARLAFAIPAPIAAWMSTNWSFSAAVLVIVNFLITMAIYYPFFKVYEKQQLDKEAEELAAEQAAKN
;
A
#
# COMPACT_ATOMS: atom_id res chain seq x y z
N TYR A 1 -7.16 6.21 -28.71
CA TYR A 1 -6.06 5.68 -27.88
C TYR A 1 -5.98 4.16 -27.96
N THR A 2 -6.99 3.39 -27.57
CA THR A 2 -6.95 1.91 -27.57
C THR A 2 -6.54 1.29 -28.91
N LYS A 3 -7.13 1.71 -30.03
CA LYS A 3 -6.73 1.27 -31.40
C LYS A 3 -5.30 1.64 -31.81
N LEU A 4 -4.72 2.68 -31.19
CA LEU A 4 -3.35 3.13 -31.49
C LEU A 4 -2.32 2.21 -30.80
N ILE A 5 -2.64 1.72 -29.60
CA ILE A 5 -1.75 0.90 -28.79
C ILE A 5 -1.94 -0.60 -29.00
N GLU A 6 -3.06 -1.01 -29.59
CA GLU A 6 -3.43 -2.42 -29.85
C GLU A 6 -2.29 -3.24 -30.50
N PRO A 7 -1.57 -2.75 -31.53
CA PRO A 7 -0.45 -3.51 -32.11
C PRO A 7 0.75 -3.69 -31.16
N TYR A 8 0.87 -2.82 -30.16
CA TYR A 8 1.97 -2.80 -29.20
C TYR A 8 1.59 -3.38 -27.84
N GLN A 9 0.32 -3.76 -27.63
CA GLN A 9 -0.21 -4.15 -26.32
C GLN A 9 0.56 -5.32 -25.71
N ALA A 10 0.88 -6.34 -26.52
CA ALA A 10 1.65 -7.49 -26.06
C ALA A 10 3.05 -7.09 -25.54
N ILE A 11 3.71 -6.14 -26.18
CA ILE A 11 5.04 -5.65 -25.78
C ILE A 11 4.94 -4.74 -24.55
N LEU A 12 3.90 -3.91 -24.49
CA LEU A 12 3.65 -2.99 -23.37
C LEU A 12 3.18 -3.70 -22.10
N ASP A 13 2.62 -4.92 -22.21
CA ASP A 13 2.23 -5.75 -21.07
C ASP A 13 3.43 -6.40 -20.36
N ILE A 14 4.56 -6.61 -21.07
CA ILE A 14 5.74 -7.32 -20.54
C ILE A 14 6.23 -6.72 -19.21
N PRO A 15 6.44 -5.40 -19.06
CA PRO A 15 6.88 -4.83 -17.78
C PRO A 15 5.89 -5.08 -16.63
N SER A 16 4.58 -5.07 -16.90
CA SER A 16 3.54 -5.36 -15.91
C SER A 16 3.65 -6.81 -15.39
N ARG A 17 3.91 -7.76 -16.29
CA ARG A 17 4.12 -9.18 -15.94
C ARG A 17 5.32 -9.39 -15.00
N TYR A 18 6.41 -8.67 -15.22
CA TYR A 18 7.60 -8.76 -14.38
C TYR A 18 7.57 -7.92 -13.11
N THR A 19 6.57 -7.05 -12.95
CA THR A 19 6.40 -6.21 -11.74
C THR A 19 5.22 -6.71 -10.90
N MET A 20 3.99 -6.52 -11.39
CA MET A 20 2.78 -6.97 -10.69
C MET A 20 2.60 -8.49 -10.75
N GLY A 21 2.95 -9.12 -11.87
CA GLY A 21 2.85 -10.57 -12.04
C GLY A 21 3.82 -11.40 -11.19
N LEU A 22 4.84 -10.76 -10.60
CA LEU A 22 5.83 -11.40 -9.72
C LEU A 22 5.81 -10.82 -8.29
N LEU A 23 4.72 -10.16 -7.91
CA LEU A 23 4.64 -9.45 -6.63
C LEU A 23 4.88 -10.34 -5.42
N ALA A 24 4.28 -11.53 -5.35
CA ALA A 24 4.47 -12.44 -4.21
C ALA A 24 5.90 -13.00 -4.15
N LEU A 25 6.54 -13.21 -5.29
CA LEU A 25 7.96 -13.58 -5.36
C LEU A 25 8.83 -12.51 -4.68
N TYR A 26 8.72 -11.24 -5.11
CA TYR A 26 9.52 -10.16 -4.53
C TYR A 26 9.18 -9.90 -3.06
N ALA A 27 7.90 -9.96 -2.70
CA ALA A 27 7.45 -9.80 -1.32
C ALA A 27 8.04 -10.88 -0.40
N THR A 28 8.08 -12.14 -0.84
CA THR A 28 8.66 -13.25 -0.06
C THR A 28 10.11 -12.95 0.31
N PHE A 29 10.93 -12.59 -0.68
CA PHE A 29 12.34 -12.25 -0.44
C PHE A 29 12.48 -11.02 0.46
N GLY A 30 11.74 -9.95 0.15
CA GLY A 30 11.84 -8.68 0.88
C GLY A 30 11.46 -8.83 2.35
N ILE A 31 10.39 -9.56 2.65
CA ILE A 31 9.94 -9.82 4.02
C ILE A 31 10.96 -10.68 4.76
N ALA A 32 11.39 -11.79 4.16
CA ALA A 32 12.35 -12.68 4.80
C ALA A 32 13.70 -11.99 5.06
N SER A 33 14.18 -11.21 4.09
CA SER A 33 15.41 -10.42 4.22
C SER A 33 15.29 -9.35 5.31
N SER A 34 14.15 -8.66 5.39
CA SER A 34 13.90 -7.64 6.42
C SER A 34 13.83 -8.24 7.83
N LEU A 35 13.14 -9.38 8.00
CA LEU A 35 13.05 -10.08 9.27
C LEU A 35 14.40 -10.68 9.69
N ALA A 36 15.17 -11.24 8.76
CA ALA A 36 16.51 -11.73 9.04
C ALA A 36 17.43 -10.61 9.55
N LYS A 37 17.36 -9.41 8.96
CA LYS A 37 18.12 -8.24 9.42
C LYS A 37 17.75 -7.83 10.85
N SER A 38 16.47 -7.84 11.21
CA SER A 38 16.05 -7.49 12.57
C SER A 38 16.58 -8.49 13.61
N TYR A 39 16.77 -9.76 13.21
CA TYR A 39 17.43 -10.79 14.02
C TYR A 39 18.95 -10.88 13.87
N LYS A 40 19.58 -9.99 13.10
CA LYS A 40 21.03 -10.02 12.79
C LYS A 40 21.51 -11.34 12.16
N LEU A 41 20.64 -11.95 11.34
CA LEU A 41 20.93 -13.17 10.56
C LEU A 41 21.33 -12.82 9.13
N ASP A 42 21.93 -13.78 8.42
CA ASP A 42 22.30 -13.62 7.02
C ASP A 42 21.04 -13.43 6.14
N SER A 43 20.90 -12.22 5.62
CA SER A 43 19.65 -11.79 4.98
C SER A 43 19.48 -12.37 3.58
N LEU A 44 20.59 -12.67 2.90
CA LEU A 44 20.59 -13.27 1.56
C LEU A 44 20.13 -14.73 1.66
N THR A 45 20.73 -15.50 2.56
CA THR A 45 20.39 -16.90 2.84
C THR A 45 18.93 -17.02 3.23
N CYS A 46 18.48 -16.25 4.23
CA CYS A 46 17.09 -16.28 4.67
C CYS A 46 16.12 -15.94 3.54
N GLY A 47 16.44 -14.92 2.73
CA GLY A 47 15.63 -14.52 1.58
C GLY A 47 15.52 -15.61 0.52
N ILE A 48 16.64 -16.26 0.15
CA ILE A 48 16.68 -17.34 -0.84
C ILE A 48 15.94 -18.58 -0.33
N LEU A 49 16.15 -18.98 0.93
CA LEU A 49 15.46 -20.13 1.53
C LEU A 49 13.94 -19.92 1.55
N ALA A 50 13.48 -18.73 1.93
CA ALA A 50 12.08 -18.36 1.89
C ALA A 50 11.50 -18.39 0.47
N LEU A 51 12.24 -17.89 -0.53
CA LEU A 51 11.82 -17.97 -1.93
C LEU A 51 11.64 -19.42 -2.38
N MET A 52 12.59 -20.31 -2.07
CA MET A 52 12.47 -21.70 -2.47
C MET A 52 11.28 -22.39 -1.77
N ALA A 53 11.08 -22.13 -0.47
CA ALA A 53 9.93 -22.62 0.28
C ALA A 53 8.60 -22.14 -0.33
N PHE A 54 8.53 -20.87 -0.73
CA PHE A 54 7.37 -20.30 -1.40
C PHE A 54 7.11 -20.95 -2.75
N LEU A 55 8.14 -21.09 -3.60
CA LEU A 55 8.01 -21.70 -4.92
C LEU A 55 7.55 -23.16 -4.84
N VAL A 56 8.07 -23.94 -3.89
CA VAL A 56 7.65 -25.32 -3.64
C VAL A 56 6.17 -25.42 -3.26
N THR A 57 5.66 -24.44 -2.51
CA THR A 57 4.28 -24.45 -1.99
C THR A 57 3.28 -23.87 -2.99
N ALA A 58 3.58 -22.69 -3.54
CA ALA A 58 2.65 -21.88 -4.30
C ALA A 58 2.78 -22.05 -5.81
N ALA A 59 3.96 -22.39 -6.33
CA ALA A 59 4.25 -22.36 -7.76
C ALA A 59 4.78 -23.70 -8.31
N PRO A 60 4.09 -24.83 -8.09
CA PRO A 60 4.53 -26.10 -8.65
C PRO A 60 4.50 -26.08 -10.18
N PRO A 61 5.50 -26.68 -10.86
CA PRO A 61 5.54 -26.71 -12.31
C PRO A 61 4.46 -27.65 -12.87
N THR A 62 3.67 -27.15 -13.82
CA THR A 62 2.73 -27.94 -14.63
C THR A 62 3.47 -28.54 -15.82
N ARG A 63 3.24 -29.83 -16.08
CA ARG A 63 3.76 -30.50 -17.28
C ARG A 63 2.71 -30.48 -18.39
N VAL A 64 3.06 -29.90 -19.53
CA VAL A 64 2.31 -29.97 -20.78
C VAL A 64 2.90 -31.13 -21.59
N PHE A 65 2.07 -32.11 -21.95
CA PHE A 65 2.52 -33.34 -22.61
C PHE A 65 2.56 -33.23 -24.14
N GLU A 66 1.69 -32.40 -24.72
CA GLU A 66 1.54 -32.22 -26.16
C GLU A 66 1.48 -30.74 -26.50
N ASP A 67 1.99 -30.38 -27.68
CA ASP A 67 1.92 -29.02 -28.18
C ASP A 67 0.46 -28.60 -28.42
N VAL A 68 0.12 -27.37 -28.04
CA VAL A 68 -1.11 -26.70 -28.43
C VAL A 68 -0.72 -25.62 -29.44
N ASP A 69 -1.14 -25.82 -30.69
CA ASP A 69 -0.77 -24.95 -31.81
C ASP A 69 -1.04 -23.48 -31.50
N ASN A 70 -0.04 -22.63 -31.76
CA ASN A 70 -0.03 -21.20 -31.46
C ASN A 70 -0.29 -20.79 -30.00
N VAL A 71 -0.24 -21.72 -29.03
CA VAL A 71 -0.51 -21.44 -27.61
C VAL A 71 0.67 -21.81 -26.72
N ILE A 72 1.09 -23.08 -26.71
CA ILE A 72 2.12 -23.58 -25.79
C ILE A 72 2.75 -24.87 -26.31
N THR A 73 4.07 -25.04 -26.14
CA THR A 73 4.76 -26.30 -26.48
C THR A 73 4.76 -27.29 -25.31
N ALA A 74 5.06 -28.55 -25.58
CA ALA A 74 5.28 -29.55 -24.55
C ALA A 74 6.49 -29.18 -23.68
N GLY A 75 6.34 -29.25 -22.37
CA GLY A 75 7.35 -28.75 -21.45
C GLY A 75 6.89 -28.67 -19.99
N ARG A 76 7.70 -28.03 -19.15
CA ARG A 76 7.37 -27.71 -17.76
C ARG A 76 7.25 -26.21 -17.61
N TYR A 77 6.13 -25.76 -17.07
CA TYR A 77 5.78 -24.35 -16.96
C TYR A 77 5.36 -24.02 -15.54
N ILE A 78 5.74 -22.84 -15.07
CA ILE A 78 5.19 -22.28 -13.83
C ILE A 78 4.12 -21.28 -14.24
N ASN A 79 2.92 -21.42 -13.68
CA ASN A 79 1.87 -20.44 -13.90
C ASN A 79 2.25 -19.12 -13.23
N LEU A 80 2.38 -18.05 -14.02
CA LEU A 80 2.74 -16.72 -13.53
C LEU A 80 1.75 -16.20 -12.48
N ALA A 81 0.46 -16.55 -12.58
CA ALA A 81 -0.55 -16.15 -11.60
C ALA A 81 -0.19 -16.59 -10.17
N ASN A 82 0.49 -17.73 -10.02
CA ASN A 82 0.93 -18.25 -8.74
C ASN A 82 2.06 -17.43 -8.11
N LEU A 83 2.76 -16.60 -8.89
CA LEU A 83 3.85 -15.73 -8.44
C LEU A 83 3.38 -14.28 -8.18
N GLY A 84 2.15 -13.96 -8.59
CA GLY A 84 1.54 -12.64 -8.46
C GLY A 84 0.80 -12.45 -7.15
N SER A 85 -0.11 -11.47 -7.12
CA SER A 85 -0.86 -11.08 -5.92
C SER A 85 -1.74 -12.19 -5.31
N ALA A 86 -2.17 -13.16 -6.13
CA ALA A 86 -2.98 -14.30 -5.67
C ALA A 86 -2.28 -15.13 -4.59
N SER A 87 -0.94 -15.11 -4.54
CA SER A 87 -0.15 -15.86 -3.57
C SER A 87 0.49 -15.01 -2.48
N LEU A 88 0.10 -13.74 -2.34
CA LEU A 88 0.76 -12.79 -1.44
C LEU A 88 0.65 -13.20 0.04
N PHE A 89 -0.49 -13.73 0.48
CA PHE A 89 -0.63 -14.21 1.86
C PHE A 89 0.21 -15.46 2.13
N GLY A 90 0.20 -16.42 1.21
CA GLY A 90 1.09 -17.58 1.25
C GLY A 90 2.57 -17.18 1.30
N ALA A 91 2.96 -16.19 0.51
CA ALA A 91 4.31 -15.61 0.49
C ALA A 91 4.72 -15.02 1.85
N ILE A 92 3.86 -14.19 2.47
CA ILE A 92 4.13 -13.60 3.78
C ILE A 92 4.36 -14.69 4.83
N VAL A 93 3.44 -15.63 4.97
CA VAL A 93 3.54 -16.69 5.98
C VAL A 93 4.74 -17.58 5.74
N THR A 94 4.99 -17.97 4.49
CA THR A 94 6.14 -18.80 4.12
C THR A 94 7.46 -18.09 4.42
N ALA A 95 7.55 -16.78 4.15
CA ALA A 95 8.72 -15.96 4.47
C ALA A 95 8.98 -15.91 5.98
N LEU A 96 7.96 -15.59 6.78
CA LEU A 96 8.08 -15.51 8.24
C LEU A 96 8.52 -16.85 8.84
N LEU A 97 7.83 -17.94 8.50
CA LEU A 97 8.14 -19.28 9.01
C LEU A 97 9.54 -19.74 8.60
N SER A 98 9.96 -19.48 7.35
CA SER A 98 11.30 -19.86 6.89
C SER A 98 12.40 -19.16 7.69
N VAL A 99 12.23 -17.87 8.03
CA VAL A 99 13.18 -17.13 8.86
C VAL A 99 13.18 -17.63 10.30
N GLU A 100 12.00 -17.88 10.89
CA GLU A 100 11.91 -18.41 12.26
C GLU A 100 12.53 -19.80 12.39
N ILE A 101 12.30 -20.67 11.41
CA ILE A 101 12.95 -21.99 11.36
C ILE A 101 14.46 -21.80 11.24
N TYR A 102 14.93 -20.98 10.29
CA TYR A 102 16.36 -20.74 10.13
C TYR A 102 16.99 -20.23 11.43
N ARG A 103 16.39 -19.20 12.04
CA ARG A 103 16.81 -18.63 13.32
C ARG A 103 16.92 -19.68 14.42
N PHE A 104 15.90 -20.54 14.56
CA PHE A 104 15.89 -21.59 15.57
C PHE A 104 17.11 -22.51 15.45
N PHE A 105 17.48 -22.92 14.23
CA PHE A 105 18.66 -23.77 14.03
C PHE A 105 19.97 -23.04 14.37
N ILE A 106 20.08 -21.76 14.00
CA ILE A 106 21.26 -20.94 14.34
C ILE A 106 21.40 -20.75 15.86
N GLU A 107 20.31 -20.39 16.55
CA GLU A 107 20.32 -20.20 18.01
C GLU A 107 20.57 -21.49 18.79
N LYS A 108 20.19 -22.64 18.22
CA LYS A 108 20.44 -23.97 18.81
C LYS A 108 21.76 -24.59 18.38
N ASP A 109 22.57 -23.90 17.58
CA ASP A 109 23.86 -24.40 17.09
C ASP A 109 23.72 -25.73 16.31
N ILE A 110 22.57 -25.94 15.67
CA ILE A 110 22.28 -27.12 14.84
C ILE A 110 22.72 -26.81 13.40
N MET A 111 24.03 -26.73 13.22
CA MET A 111 24.63 -26.34 11.94
C MET A 111 25.91 -27.13 11.66
N ILE A 112 26.27 -27.22 10.38
CA ILE A 112 27.55 -27.82 9.98
C ILE A 112 28.64 -26.77 10.16
N LYS A 113 29.54 -26.99 11.12
CA LYS A 113 30.66 -26.09 11.41
C LYS A 113 31.84 -26.40 10.50
N MET A 114 32.46 -25.34 9.97
CA MET A 114 33.70 -25.43 9.21
C MET A 114 34.92 -25.15 10.10
N PRO A 115 36.09 -25.77 9.83
CA PRO A 115 37.33 -25.45 10.54
C PRO A 115 37.81 -24.01 10.35
N ASP A 116 38.62 -23.53 11.29
CA ASP A 116 39.31 -22.24 11.22
C ASP A 116 40.29 -22.25 10.02
N GLY A 117 39.92 -21.57 8.95
CA GLY A 117 40.67 -21.56 7.68
C GLY A 117 39.78 -21.64 6.44
N VAL A 118 38.50 -22.01 6.60
CA VAL A 118 37.53 -21.99 5.50
C VAL A 118 36.99 -20.57 5.29
N PRO A 119 36.94 -20.06 4.04
CA PRO A 119 36.36 -18.75 3.75
C PRO A 119 34.92 -18.60 4.29
N PRO A 120 34.54 -17.41 4.79
CA PRO A 120 33.21 -17.17 5.37
C PRO A 120 32.05 -17.57 4.44
N GLU A 121 32.18 -17.36 3.14
CA GLU A 121 31.14 -17.65 2.14
C GLU A 121 30.85 -19.15 2.01
N VAL A 122 31.90 -19.97 2.11
CA VAL A 122 31.79 -21.43 2.11
C VAL A 122 31.16 -21.87 3.44
N SER A 123 31.63 -21.33 4.57
CA SER A 123 31.08 -21.63 5.90
C SER A 123 29.57 -21.33 5.98
N ASN A 124 29.15 -20.16 5.50
CA ASN A 124 27.75 -19.75 5.50
C ASN A 124 26.85 -20.70 4.70
N SER A 125 27.35 -21.23 3.58
CA SER A 125 26.62 -22.19 2.74
C SER A 125 26.36 -23.52 3.47
N PHE A 126 27.33 -24.00 4.25
CA PHE A 126 27.19 -25.22 5.05
C PHE A 126 26.36 -25.01 6.32
N ILE A 127 26.48 -23.85 6.96
CA ILE A 127 25.62 -23.46 8.09
C ILE A 127 24.15 -23.47 7.67
N ALA A 128 23.86 -23.00 6.46
CA ALA A 128 22.51 -22.95 5.92
C ALA A 128 21.95 -24.30 5.45
N LEU A 129 22.77 -25.36 5.33
CA LEU A 129 22.38 -26.61 4.69
C LEU A 129 21.28 -27.36 5.46
N ILE A 130 21.49 -27.59 6.76
CA ILE A 130 20.51 -28.29 7.61
C ILE A 130 19.21 -27.48 7.75
N PRO A 131 19.25 -26.19 8.12
CA PRO A 131 18.03 -25.37 8.17
C PRO A 131 17.30 -25.34 6.82
N GLY A 132 18.05 -25.17 5.72
CA GLY A 132 17.49 -25.12 4.37
C GLY A 132 16.80 -26.42 3.97
N ALA A 133 17.41 -27.58 4.26
CA ALA A 133 16.79 -28.88 4.01
C ALA A 133 15.47 -29.05 4.79
N VAL A 134 15.45 -28.65 6.07
CA VAL A 134 14.26 -28.74 6.92
C VAL A 134 13.14 -27.84 6.39
N ILE A 135 13.46 -26.59 6.04
CA ILE A 135 12.50 -25.64 5.46
C ILE A 135 11.90 -26.23 4.17
N LEU A 136 12.75 -26.68 3.23
CA LEU A 136 12.30 -27.23 1.96
C LEU A 136 11.41 -28.46 2.15
N LEU A 137 11.85 -29.42 2.99
CA LEU A 137 11.10 -30.64 3.25
C LEU A 137 9.77 -30.34 3.95
N LEU A 138 9.75 -29.42 4.90
CA LEU A 138 8.52 -29.02 5.59
C LEU A 138 7.46 -28.53 4.61
N PHE A 139 7.80 -27.52 3.80
CA PHE A 139 6.87 -26.94 2.84
C PHE A 139 6.51 -27.92 1.71
N TRP A 140 7.47 -28.75 1.28
CA TRP A 140 7.20 -29.81 0.31
C TRP A 140 6.23 -30.86 0.85
N VAL A 141 6.41 -31.35 2.08
CA VAL A 141 5.51 -32.32 2.71
C VAL A 141 4.11 -31.71 2.87
N ILE A 142 4.01 -30.49 3.38
CA ILE A 142 2.73 -29.79 3.55
C ILE A 142 1.98 -29.70 2.21
N ARG A 143 2.66 -29.25 1.15
CA ARG A 143 1.99 -29.05 -0.15
C ARG A 143 1.72 -30.35 -0.90
N HIS A 144 2.69 -31.26 -0.99
CA HIS A 144 2.69 -32.36 -1.96
C HIS A 144 2.39 -33.73 -1.36
N VAL A 145 2.61 -33.91 -0.06
CA VAL A 145 2.30 -35.18 0.63
C VAL A 145 0.97 -35.08 1.36
N ILE A 146 0.79 -34.01 2.14
CA ILE A 146 -0.47 -33.74 2.86
C ILE A 146 -1.52 -33.17 1.90
N GLY A 147 -1.11 -32.51 0.82
CA GLY A 147 -2.03 -31.87 -0.13
C GLY A 147 -2.61 -30.55 0.38
N PHE A 148 -2.04 -29.95 1.42
CA PHE A 148 -2.55 -28.72 2.01
C PHE A 148 -2.15 -27.50 1.17
N ASP A 149 -3.17 -26.79 0.67
CA ASP A 149 -2.97 -25.50 0.00
C ASP A 149 -2.95 -24.37 1.03
N LEU A 150 -1.74 -24.03 1.49
CA LEU A 150 -1.54 -22.93 2.44
C LEU A 150 -2.10 -21.60 1.92
N ASN A 151 -1.93 -21.32 0.63
CA ASN A 151 -2.35 -20.05 0.07
C ASN A 151 -3.89 -19.95 -0.04
N GLY A 152 -4.53 -21.02 -0.52
CA GLY A 152 -6.00 -21.11 -0.54
C GLY A 152 -6.62 -21.04 0.86
N PHE A 153 -6.01 -21.73 1.83
CA PHE A 153 -6.44 -21.67 3.23
C PHE A 153 -6.35 -20.26 3.80
N LEU A 154 -5.19 -19.59 3.67
CA LEU A 154 -5.00 -18.23 4.17
C LEU A 154 -5.95 -17.24 3.48
N SER A 155 -6.15 -17.38 2.17
CA SER A 155 -7.10 -16.55 1.44
C SER A 155 -8.51 -16.68 2.01
N THR A 156 -8.97 -17.90 2.27
CA THR A 156 -10.29 -18.16 2.85
C THR A 156 -10.39 -17.65 4.29
N LEU A 157 -9.36 -17.86 5.10
CA LEU A 157 -9.30 -17.41 6.49
C LEU A 157 -9.34 -15.88 6.61
N LEU A 158 -8.69 -15.18 5.69
CA LEU A 158 -8.52 -13.72 5.72
C LEU A 158 -9.61 -12.95 4.94
N MET A 159 -10.45 -13.63 4.16
CA MET A 159 -11.56 -13.00 3.44
C MET A 159 -12.53 -12.20 4.33
N PRO A 160 -12.93 -12.67 5.54
CA PRO A 160 -13.74 -11.86 6.45
C PRO A 160 -13.05 -10.55 6.84
N LEU A 161 -11.73 -10.58 7.04
CA LEU A 161 -10.93 -9.40 7.32
C LEU A 161 -10.86 -8.47 6.10
N LYS A 162 -10.72 -9.01 4.88
CA LYS A 162 -10.86 -8.24 3.63
C LYS A 162 -12.20 -7.51 3.64
N GLY A 163 -13.32 -8.14 3.99
CA GLY A 163 -14.64 -7.50 3.98
C GLY A 163 -14.85 -6.37 5.01
N ILE A 164 -14.14 -6.43 6.14
CA ILE A 164 -14.25 -5.46 7.25
C ILE A 164 -13.25 -4.30 7.11
N LEU A 165 -12.03 -4.56 6.61
CA LEU A 165 -10.96 -3.55 6.52
C LEU A 165 -10.66 -3.09 5.09
N ALA A 166 -11.13 -3.83 4.08
CA ALA A 166 -10.88 -3.56 2.67
C ALA A 166 -12.10 -3.97 1.80
N GLY A 167 -11.92 -4.13 0.49
CA GLY A 167 -12.95 -4.72 -0.37
C GLY A 167 -14.00 -3.72 -0.87
N ASN A 168 -15.28 -4.07 -0.78
CA ASN A 168 -16.37 -3.34 -1.44
C ASN A 168 -17.38 -2.71 -0.48
N SER A 169 -17.23 -2.90 0.83
CA SER A 169 -18.17 -2.37 1.81
C SER A 169 -17.83 -0.91 2.16
N LEU A 170 -18.82 -0.02 2.11
CA LEU A 170 -18.64 1.36 2.56
C LEU A 170 -18.14 1.42 4.01
N PHE A 171 -18.65 0.54 4.88
CA PHE A 171 -18.19 0.45 6.26
C PHE A 171 -16.70 0.18 6.35
N GLY A 172 -16.16 -0.78 5.57
CA GLY A 172 -14.74 -1.08 5.61
C GLY A 172 -13.87 0.05 5.07
N GLY A 173 -14.31 0.71 4.00
CA GLY A 173 -13.64 1.92 3.50
C GLY A 173 -13.59 3.04 4.55
N LEU A 174 -14.71 3.33 5.20
CA LEU A 174 -14.81 4.34 6.25
C LEU A 174 -14.02 3.98 7.50
N LEU A 175 -14.06 2.71 7.92
CA LEU A 175 -13.29 2.22 9.07
C LEU A 175 -11.79 2.40 8.83
N THR A 176 -11.31 2.07 7.63
CA THR A 176 -9.90 2.24 7.27
C THR A 176 -9.47 3.71 7.24
N VAL A 177 -10.28 4.58 6.62
CA VAL A 177 -10.03 6.03 6.63
C VAL A 177 -10.04 6.58 8.06
N PHE A 178 -11.02 6.17 8.87
CA PHE A 178 -11.14 6.57 10.27
C PHE A 178 -9.90 6.16 11.07
N LEU A 179 -9.48 4.88 11.02
CA LEU A 179 -8.33 4.39 11.77
C LEU A 179 -7.04 5.13 11.39
N ILE A 180 -6.83 5.37 10.09
CA ILE A 180 -5.68 6.14 9.60
C ILE A 180 -5.67 7.56 10.18
N CYS A 181 -6.80 8.28 10.09
CA CYS A 181 -6.86 9.64 10.62
C CYS A 181 -6.81 9.66 12.15
N PHE A 182 -7.44 8.71 12.82
CA PHE A 182 -7.48 8.59 14.27
C PHE A 182 -6.07 8.41 14.86
N PHE A 183 -5.26 7.49 14.30
CA PHE A 183 -3.87 7.34 14.74
C PHE A 183 -3.06 8.62 14.55
N TRP A 184 -3.24 9.32 13.42
CA TRP A 184 -2.56 10.59 13.19
C TRP A 184 -2.94 11.67 14.20
N VAL A 185 -4.21 11.77 14.58
CA VAL A 185 -4.64 12.68 15.65
C VAL A 185 -3.97 12.33 16.98
N LEU A 186 -3.66 11.05 17.24
CA LEU A 186 -2.88 10.60 18.39
C LEU A 186 -1.34 10.75 18.22
N GLY A 187 -0.87 11.29 17.09
CA GLY A 187 0.57 11.44 16.81
C GLY A 187 1.25 10.15 16.33
N ILE A 188 0.48 9.13 15.98
CA ILE A 188 0.95 7.86 15.45
C ILE A 188 0.74 7.87 13.93
N HIS A 189 1.77 7.51 13.15
CA HIS A 189 1.70 7.55 11.69
C HIS A 189 0.69 6.50 11.14
N GLY A 190 -0.56 6.90 10.93
CA GLY A 190 -1.69 6.01 10.62
C GLY A 190 -1.44 5.01 9.48
N PRO A 191 -0.96 5.45 8.29
CA PRO A 191 -0.65 4.54 7.19
C PRO A 191 0.46 3.52 7.52
N ALA A 192 1.37 3.83 8.43
CA ALA A 192 2.46 2.93 8.81
C ALA A 192 1.96 1.84 9.76
N ILE A 193 1.00 2.16 10.63
CA ILE A 193 0.34 1.17 11.50
C ILE A 193 -0.62 0.28 10.72
N MET A 194 -1.43 0.87 9.85
CA MET A 194 -2.43 0.14 9.08
C MET A 194 -1.83 -0.63 7.90
N GLY A 195 -0.72 -0.14 7.36
CA GLY A 195 -0.07 -0.67 6.16
C GLY A 195 0.19 -2.18 6.18
N PRO A 196 0.86 -2.74 7.22
CA PRO A 196 1.14 -4.17 7.31
C PRO A 196 -0.11 -5.06 7.28
N VAL A 197 -1.26 -4.55 7.74
CA VAL A 197 -2.52 -5.28 7.79
C VAL A 197 -3.32 -5.14 6.49
N ILE A 198 -3.40 -3.92 5.95
CA ILE A 198 -4.33 -3.60 4.86
C ILE A 198 -3.70 -3.70 3.48
N ARG A 199 -2.41 -3.37 3.32
CA ARG A 199 -1.76 -3.34 1.99
C ARG A 199 -1.85 -4.65 1.22
N PRO A 200 -1.69 -5.84 1.83
CA PRO A 200 -1.86 -7.09 1.10
C PRO A 200 -3.24 -7.20 0.42
N PHE A 201 -4.30 -6.73 1.09
CA PHE A 201 -5.64 -6.70 0.50
C PHE A 201 -5.76 -5.67 -0.62
N TRP A 202 -5.14 -4.49 -0.49
CA TRP A 202 -5.14 -3.48 -1.54
C TRP A 202 -4.36 -3.91 -2.79
N ASP A 203 -3.17 -4.49 -2.60
CA ASP A 203 -2.34 -4.99 -3.69
C ASP A 203 -3.04 -6.13 -4.45
N MET A 204 -3.73 -7.02 -3.73
CA MET A 204 -4.61 -8.03 -4.32
C MET A 204 -5.76 -7.40 -5.11
N SER A 205 -6.46 -6.44 -4.51
CA SER A 205 -7.64 -5.81 -5.11
C SER A 205 -7.33 -5.04 -6.40
N ILE A 206 -6.23 -4.27 -6.42
CA ILE A 206 -5.83 -3.54 -7.63
C ILE A 206 -5.33 -4.48 -8.72
N ALA A 207 -4.70 -5.60 -8.36
CA ALA A 207 -4.27 -6.60 -9.33
C ALA A 207 -5.47 -7.32 -9.97
N GLU A 208 -6.48 -7.70 -9.18
CA GLU A 208 -7.75 -8.27 -9.67
C GLU A 208 -8.48 -7.29 -10.61
N ASN A 209 -8.48 -5.99 -10.27
CA ASN A 209 -9.04 -4.94 -11.11
C ASN A 209 -8.28 -4.79 -12.44
N LEU A 210 -6.95 -4.75 -12.37
CA LEU A 210 -6.10 -4.63 -13.55
C LEU A 210 -6.29 -5.83 -14.47
N GLU A 211 -6.33 -7.05 -13.93
CA GLU A 211 -6.56 -8.27 -14.69
C GLU A 211 -7.92 -8.23 -15.41
N ALA A 212 -9.00 -7.94 -14.67
CA ALA A 212 -10.33 -7.80 -15.24
C ALA A 212 -10.36 -6.74 -16.36
N PHE A 213 -9.75 -5.58 -16.13
CA PHE A 213 -9.65 -4.50 -17.12
C PHE A 213 -8.88 -4.95 -18.37
N THR A 214 -7.73 -5.62 -18.22
CA THR A 214 -6.94 -6.13 -19.36
C THR A 214 -7.67 -7.21 -20.15
N ASN A 215 -8.59 -7.95 -19.51
CA ASN A 215 -9.47 -8.93 -20.15
C ASN A 215 -10.71 -8.29 -20.78
N GLY A 216 -10.79 -6.95 -20.84
CA GLY A 216 -11.86 -6.21 -21.51
C GLY A 216 -13.07 -5.90 -20.63
N ALA A 217 -12.99 -6.10 -19.31
CA ALA A 217 -14.07 -5.71 -18.41
C ALA A 217 -14.30 -4.19 -18.44
N ASN A 218 -15.56 -3.78 -18.29
CA ASN A 218 -15.90 -2.38 -18.16
C ASN A 218 -15.32 -1.81 -16.85
N VAL A 219 -14.70 -0.62 -16.91
CA VAL A 219 -14.10 0.05 -15.74
C VAL A 219 -15.09 0.42 -14.63
N HIS A 220 -16.38 0.44 -14.91
CA HIS A 220 -17.44 0.61 -13.92
C HIS A 220 -17.87 -0.71 -13.25
N GLN A 221 -17.38 -1.85 -13.73
CA GLN A 221 -17.77 -3.20 -13.28
C GLN A 221 -16.54 -4.02 -12.86
N LEU A 222 -15.48 -3.36 -12.39
CA LEU A 222 -14.31 -4.04 -11.84
C LEU A 222 -14.66 -4.72 -10.49
N PRO A 223 -13.92 -5.76 -10.09
CA PRO A 223 -14.29 -6.56 -8.92
C PRO A 223 -14.14 -5.82 -7.58
N ASN A 224 -13.27 -4.80 -7.49
CA ASN A 224 -12.96 -4.13 -6.23
C ASN A 224 -13.09 -2.60 -6.30
N ILE A 225 -13.79 -2.01 -5.32
CA ILE A 225 -13.94 -0.56 -5.16
C ILE A 225 -12.78 0.01 -4.33
N PHE A 226 -12.60 -0.47 -3.09
CA PHE A 226 -11.58 0.07 -2.19
C PHE A 226 -10.22 -0.57 -2.46
N THR A 227 -9.48 0.04 -3.38
CA THR A 227 -8.04 -0.14 -3.57
C THR A 227 -7.25 0.95 -2.84
N GLU A 228 -5.93 0.80 -2.69
CA GLU A 228 -5.07 1.89 -2.19
C GLU A 228 -5.27 3.16 -3.03
N GLN A 229 -5.41 2.99 -4.36
CA GLN A 229 -5.56 4.08 -5.32
C GLN A 229 -6.88 4.84 -5.15
N PHE A 230 -7.96 4.17 -4.75
CA PHE A 230 -9.23 4.83 -4.44
C PHE A 230 -9.03 5.88 -3.35
N LEU A 231 -8.40 5.47 -2.24
CA LEU A 231 -8.12 6.38 -1.12
C LEU A 231 -7.08 7.42 -1.52
N GLN A 232 -5.98 6.99 -2.14
CA GLN A 232 -4.88 7.86 -2.55
C GLN A 232 -5.33 9.02 -3.44
N TRP A 233 -6.18 8.74 -4.44
CA TRP A 233 -6.49 9.73 -5.48
C TRP A 233 -7.78 10.49 -5.24
N PHE A 234 -8.79 9.87 -4.62
CA PHE A 234 -10.03 10.58 -4.32
C PHE A 234 -10.04 11.24 -2.94
N ILE A 235 -9.32 10.69 -1.95
CA ILE A 235 -9.49 11.04 -0.54
C ILE A 235 -8.26 11.75 0.02
N TRP A 236 -7.06 11.18 -0.15
CA TRP A 236 -5.80 11.71 0.36
C TRP A 236 -5.23 12.88 -0.46
N ILE A 237 -6.10 13.82 -0.84
CA ILE A 237 -5.71 15.03 -1.58
C ILE A 237 -4.87 15.91 -0.67
N GLY A 238 -3.57 15.90 -0.91
CA GLY A 238 -2.60 16.51 -0.02
C GLY A 238 -2.29 15.73 1.24
N GLY A 239 -2.46 14.42 1.23
CA GLY A 239 -2.08 13.52 2.32
C GLY A 239 -3.24 13.12 3.22
N ALA A 240 -2.92 12.55 4.38
CA ALA A 240 -3.92 12.16 5.38
C ALA A 240 -4.79 13.35 5.79
N GLY A 241 -6.09 13.13 5.96
CA GLY A 241 -7.05 14.18 6.32
C GLY A 241 -7.45 15.13 5.18
N THR A 242 -7.00 14.91 3.94
CA THR A 242 -7.29 15.79 2.80
C THR A 242 -6.74 17.22 3.01
N THR A 243 -5.52 17.30 3.56
CA THR A 243 -4.95 18.54 4.11
C THR A 243 -4.59 19.60 3.07
N LEU A 244 -4.59 19.32 1.77
CA LEU A 244 -4.35 20.37 0.76
C LEU A 244 -5.36 21.52 0.89
N SER A 245 -6.60 21.19 1.26
CA SER A 245 -7.66 22.16 1.49
C SER A 245 -7.31 23.14 2.63
N LEU A 246 -6.85 22.62 3.77
CA LEU A 246 -6.35 23.40 4.90
C LEU A 246 -5.12 24.23 4.52
N VAL A 247 -4.18 23.65 3.75
CA VAL A 247 -2.99 24.37 3.26
C VAL A 247 -3.36 25.59 2.44
N VAL A 248 -4.33 25.46 1.53
CA VAL A 248 -4.81 26.59 0.73
C VAL A 248 -5.46 27.65 1.60
N LEU A 249 -6.28 27.27 2.59
CA LEU A 249 -6.85 28.23 3.55
C LEU A 249 -5.75 28.99 4.31
N MET A 250 -4.71 28.28 4.76
CA MET A 250 -3.58 28.87 5.45
C MET A 250 -2.78 29.85 4.60
N MET A 251 -2.58 29.59 3.30
CA MET A 251 -1.86 30.50 2.39
C MET A 251 -2.46 31.92 2.34
N PHE A 252 -3.76 32.04 2.62
CA PHE A 252 -4.49 33.30 2.67
C PHE A 252 -4.84 33.75 4.11
N SER A 253 -4.24 33.10 5.12
CA SER A 253 -4.43 33.44 6.52
C SER A 253 -4.00 34.88 6.84
N LYS A 254 -4.62 35.49 7.85
CA LYS A 254 -4.15 36.75 8.44
C LYS A 254 -2.94 36.52 9.34
N SER A 255 -2.86 35.37 10.02
CA SER A 255 -1.71 34.99 10.85
C SER A 255 -0.47 34.84 9.98
N THR A 256 0.61 35.49 10.40
CA THR A 256 1.90 35.46 9.69
C THR A 256 2.50 34.05 9.72
N TYR A 257 2.35 33.35 10.84
CA TYR A 257 2.77 31.97 11.02
C TYR A 257 2.04 31.02 10.07
N LEU A 258 0.71 31.02 10.10
CA LEU A 258 -0.10 30.13 9.26
C LEU A 258 0.10 30.42 7.77
N LYS A 259 0.19 31.70 7.38
CA LYS A 259 0.46 32.10 5.99
C LYS A 259 1.79 31.54 5.48
N SER A 260 2.83 31.63 6.29
CA SER A 260 4.16 31.11 5.95
C SER A 260 4.14 29.59 5.84
N LEU A 261 3.54 28.92 6.82
CA LEU A 261 3.43 27.46 6.84
C LEU A 261 2.61 26.93 5.65
N GLY A 262 1.50 27.59 5.30
CA GLY A 262 0.69 27.23 4.13
C GLY A 262 1.48 27.32 2.82
N ARG A 263 2.25 28.38 2.62
CA ARG A 263 3.09 28.54 1.42
C ARG A 263 4.19 27.48 1.33
N LEU A 264 4.85 27.17 2.45
CA LEU A 264 5.89 26.13 2.51
C LEU A 264 5.31 24.73 2.27
N SER A 265 4.08 24.48 2.74
CA SER A 265 3.44 23.16 2.68
C SER A 265 2.70 22.90 1.36
N PHE A 266 2.46 23.93 0.53
CA PHE A 266 1.68 23.80 -0.70
C PHE A 266 2.31 22.83 -1.70
N LEU A 267 3.60 22.98 -1.98
CA LEU A 267 4.28 22.13 -2.95
C LEU A 267 4.35 20.66 -2.49
N PRO A 268 4.80 20.33 -1.25
CA PRO A 268 4.68 18.97 -0.71
C PRO A 268 3.24 18.45 -0.74
N GLY A 269 2.27 19.29 -0.37
CA GLY A 269 0.85 18.95 -0.40
C GLY A 269 0.34 18.61 -1.80
N LEU A 270 0.84 19.23 -2.87
CA LEU A 270 0.44 18.84 -4.23
C LEU A 270 0.87 17.40 -4.58
N PHE A 271 1.90 16.89 -3.91
CA PHE A 271 2.41 15.52 -4.03
C PHE A 271 1.99 14.61 -2.87
N ASN A 272 0.93 14.99 -2.13
CA ASN A 272 0.35 14.23 -1.03
C ASN A 272 1.30 14.00 0.17
N ILE A 273 2.28 14.88 0.35
CA ILE A 273 3.21 14.90 1.49
C ILE A 273 2.75 16.02 2.44
N ASN A 274 2.46 15.69 3.70
CA ASN A 274 1.72 16.59 4.59
C ASN A 274 2.21 16.63 6.04
N GLU A 275 3.33 15.99 6.34
CA GLU A 275 4.02 16.06 7.62
C GLU A 275 4.27 17.52 8.07
N PRO A 276 4.68 18.46 7.18
CA PRO A 276 4.80 19.87 7.55
C PRO A 276 3.50 20.46 8.12
N VAL A 277 2.34 20.01 7.64
CA VAL A 277 1.03 20.47 8.09
C VAL A 277 0.61 19.76 9.37
N ILE A 278 0.74 18.43 9.41
CA ILE A 278 0.35 17.62 10.57
C ILE A 278 1.10 18.09 11.82
N PHE A 279 2.41 18.32 11.71
CA PHE A 279 3.23 18.76 12.83
C PHE A 279 3.29 20.28 12.99
N GLY A 280 3.25 21.05 11.89
CA GLY A 280 3.33 22.51 11.94
C GLY A 280 2.03 23.20 12.32
N THR A 281 0.85 22.68 11.94
CA THR A 281 -0.45 23.25 12.40
C THR A 281 -0.93 22.65 13.72
N PRO A 282 -0.01 22.04 14.47
CA PRO A 282 -0.18 20.77 15.20
C PRO A 282 -1.61 20.20 15.07
N ILE A 283 -1.86 19.38 14.06
CA ILE A 283 -3.12 18.60 13.99
C ILE A 283 -3.09 17.52 15.08
N VAL A 284 -1.90 16.99 15.35
CA VAL A 284 -1.64 16.04 16.44
C VAL A 284 -2.11 16.63 17.77
N MET A 285 -2.97 15.88 18.47
CA MET A 285 -3.56 16.24 19.76
C MET A 285 -4.34 17.56 19.78
N ASN A 286 -4.71 18.11 18.61
CA ASN A 286 -5.50 19.34 18.52
C ASN A 286 -6.99 19.00 18.34
N PRO A 287 -7.84 19.24 19.35
CA PRO A 287 -9.25 18.87 19.29
C PRO A 287 -10.05 19.71 18.28
N ILE A 288 -9.54 20.87 17.85
CA ILE A 288 -10.21 21.74 16.87
C ILE A 288 -9.94 21.22 15.47
N LEU A 289 -8.65 21.04 15.10
CA LEU A 289 -8.27 20.61 13.76
C LEU A 289 -8.37 19.10 13.56
N GLY A 290 -8.37 18.31 14.64
CA GLY A 290 -8.59 16.86 14.59
C GLY A 290 -9.99 16.48 14.09
N ILE A 291 -11.01 17.31 14.36
CA ILE A 291 -12.38 17.08 13.90
C ILE A 291 -12.47 17.09 12.36
N PRO A 292 -12.13 18.18 11.64
CA PRO A 292 -12.19 18.18 10.18
C PRO A 292 -11.19 17.20 9.56
N PHE A 293 -10.06 16.93 10.23
CA PHE A 293 -9.08 15.94 9.77
C PHE A 293 -9.65 14.50 9.72
N ILE A 294 -10.61 14.18 10.59
CA ILE A 294 -11.33 12.90 10.55
C ILE A 294 -12.58 13.00 9.68
N VAL A 295 -13.40 14.03 9.88
CA VAL A 295 -14.72 14.13 9.23
C VAL A 295 -14.62 14.39 7.73
N ALA A 296 -13.72 15.28 7.30
CA ALA A 296 -13.61 15.64 5.88
C ALA A 296 -13.33 14.43 4.97
N PRO A 297 -12.33 13.56 5.24
CA PRO A 297 -12.09 12.38 4.42
C PRO A 297 -13.22 11.33 4.53
N LEU A 298 -13.93 11.22 5.66
CA LEU A 298 -15.09 10.32 5.76
C LEU A 298 -16.24 10.76 4.84
N ILE A 299 -16.50 12.07 4.77
CA ILE A 299 -17.53 12.64 3.89
C ILE A 299 -17.17 12.43 2.42
N THR A 300 -15.93 12.75 2.01
CA THR A 300 -15.51 12.53 0.62
C THR A 300 -15.44 11.05 0.26
N THR A 301 -15.07 10.18 1.20
CA THR A 301 -15.11 8.71 0.99
C THR A 301 -16.52 8.24 0.70
N THR A 302 -17.49 8.73 1.46
CA THR A 302 -18.91 8.40 1.29
C THR A 302 -19.42 8.87 -0.07
N LEU A 303 -19.12 10.12 -0.45
CA LEU A 303 -19.50 10.67 -1.75
C LEU A 303 -18.88 9.87 -2.90
N SER A 304 -17.55 9.68 -2.86
CA SER A 304 -16.83 8.94 -3.90
C SER A 304 -17.35 7.50 -4.04
N TYR A 305 -17.64 6.82 -2.93
CA TYR A 305 -18.24 5.49 -2.95
C TYR A 305 -19.60 5.50 -3.66
N PHE A 306 -20.51 6.39 -3.29
CA PHE A 306 -21.85 6.44 -3.89
C PHE A 306 -21.80 6.76 -5.38
N LEU A 307 -20.92 7.67 -5.80
CA LEU A 307 -20.72 7.97 -7.22
C LEU A 307 -20.11 6.79 -7.99
N THR A 308 -19.26 5.98 -7.34
CA THR A 308 -18.71 4.76 -7.94
C THR A 308 -19.78 3.67 -8.09
N VAL A 309 -20.55 3.36 -7.05
CA VAL A 309 -21.61 2.34 -7.15
C VAL A 309 -22.78 2.77 -8.03
N ALA A 310 -23.01 4.07 -8.20
CA ALA A 310 -23.96 4.62 -9.16
C ALA A 310 -23.45 4.63 -10.61
N ASN A 311 -22.24 4.09 -10.86
CA ASN A 311 -21.57 4.08 -12.16
C ASN A 311 -21.31 5.47 -12.78
N ILE A 312 -21.29 6.52 -11.96
CA ILE A 312 -20.93 7.89 -12.40
C ILE A 312 -19.42 8.02 -12.49
N ILE A 313 -18.72 7.42 -11.53
CA ILE A 313 -17.26 7.43 -11.44
C ILE A 313 -16.74 6.00 -11.63
N PRO A 314 -15.81 5.76 -12.56
CA PRO A 314 -15.19 4.45 -12.75
C PRO A 314 -14.36 4.00 -11.55
N MET A 315 -14.13 2.70 -11.46
CA MET A 315 -13.23 2.09 -10.48
C MET A 315 -11.77 2.21 -10.92
N MET A 316 -10.84 2.01 -9.96
CA MET A 316 -9.40 2.10 -10.22
C MET A 316 -8.92 0.85 -10.97
N ALA A 317 -8.31 1.05 -12.14
CA ALA A 317 -7.82 0.00 -13.04
C ALA A 317 -6.29 -0.11 -13.07
N ALA A 318 -5.56 0.92 -12.64
CA ALA A 318 -4.09 0.93 -12.69
C ALA A 318 -3.44 1.50 -11.43
N ARG A 319 -2.33 0.88 -11.00
CA ARG A 319 -1.45 1.41 -9.97
C ARG A 319 -0.50 2.44 -10.59
N LEU A 320 -0.45 3.63 -9.99
CA LEU A 320 0.43 4.71 -10.41
C LEU A 320 1.45 5.03 -9.31
N ALA A 321 2.53 5.72 -9.67
CA ALA A 321 3.48 6.26 -8.69
C ALA A 321 2.78 7.28 -7.77
N PHE A 322 3.15 7.27 -6.48
CA PHE A 322 2.47 8.09 -5.46
C PHE A 322 2.64 9.62 -5.67
N ALA A 323 3.71 10.03 -6.35
CA ALA A 323 4.09 11.44 -6.55
C ALA A 323 3.46 12.08 -7.80
N ILE A 324 2.21 11.74 -8.10
CA ILE A 324 1.43 12.37 -9.18
C ILE A 324 0.32 13.20 -8.54
N PRO A 325 0.10 14.46 -8.97
CA PRO A 325 -1.01 15.27 -8.47
C PRO A 325 -2.36 14.54 -8.64
N ALA A 326 -3.16 14.52 -7.57
CA ALA A 326 -4.35 13.67 -7.46
C ALA A 326 -5.33 13.74 -8.65
N PRO A 327 -5.66 14.91 -9.24
CA PRO A 327 -6.56 14.96 -10.39
C PRO A 327 -6.02 14.22 -11.63
N ILE A 328 -4.71 14.31 -11.86
CA ILE A 328 -4.03 13.64 -12.98
C ILE A 328 -3.96 12.14 -12.70
N ALA A 329 -3.62 11.77 -11.48
CA ALA A 329 -3.54 10.36 -11.08
C ALA A 329 -4.92 9.67 -11.15
N ALA A 330 -5.98 10.32 -10.67
CA ALA A 330 -7.35 9.81 -10.75
C ALA A 330 -7.79 9.63 -12.21
N TRP A 331 -7.51 10.61 -13.07
CA TRP A 331 -7.77 10.52 -14.51
C TRP A 331 -7.10 9.29 -15.12
N MET A 332 -5.80 9.12 -14.91
CA MET A 332 -5.01 8.02 -15.47
C MET A 332 -5.40 6.65 -14.89
N SER A 333 -5.58 6.56 -13.58
CA SER A 333 -5.84 5.29 -12.87
C SER A 333 -7.21 4.71 -13.21
N THR A 334 -8.14 5.54 -13.70
CA THR A 334 -9.51 5.15 -14.06
C THR A 334 -9.77 5.09 -15.56
N ASN A 335 -8.73 4.73 -16.34
CA ASN A 335 -8.79 4.66 -17.81
C ASN A 335 -9.16 6.00 -18.47
N TRP A 336 -8.43 7.05 -18.10
CA TRP A 336 -8.54 8.39 -18.69
C TRP A 336 -9.94 9.01 -18.53
N SER A 337 -10.62 8.72 -17.43
CA SER A 337 -11.95 9.27 -17.15
C SER A 337 -11.91 10.70 -16.60
N PHE A 338 -12.46 11.63 -17.36
CA PHE A 338 -12.54 13.03 -16.96
C PHE A 338 -13.41 13.23 -15.71
N SER A 339 -14.46 12.42 -15.52
CA SER A 339 -15.32 12.52 -14.34
C SER A 339 -14.56 12.21 -13.05
N ALA A 340 -13.59 11.29 -13.09
CA ALA A 340 -12.72 10.99 -11.95
C ALA A 340 -11.84 12.19 -11.57
N ALA A 341 -11.28 12.91 -12.54
CA ALA A 341 -10.50 14.13 -12.28
C ALA A 341 -11.37 15.23 -11.64
N VAL A 342 -12.59 15.41 -12.17
CA VAL A 342 -13.55 16.38 -11.64
C VAL A 342 -13.95 16.05 -10.19
N LEU A 343 -14.17 14.76 -9.87
CA LEU A 343 -14.46 14.33 -8.51
C LEU A 343 -13.37 14.75 -7.52
N VAL A 344 -12.08 14.67 -7.90
CA VAL A 344 -10.98 15.13 -7.03
C VAL A 344 -11.13 16.62 -6.71
N ILE A 345 -11.46 17.45 -7.70
CA ILE A 345 -11.69 18.88 -7.50
C ILE A 345 -12.92 19.11 -6.60
N VAL A 346 -14.00 18.37 -6.81
CA VAL A 346 -15.20 18.44 -5.96
C VAL A 346 -14.88 18.07 -4.52
N ASN A 347 -14.16 16.97 -4.29
CA ASN A 347 -13.72 16.53 -2.96
C ASN A 347 -12.82 17.57 -2.29
N PHE A 348 -11.90 18.19 -3.04
CA PHE A 348 -11.08 19.29 -2.54
C PHE A 348 -11.94 20.50 -2.08
N LEU A 349 -12.96 20.89 -2.86
CA LEU A 349 -13.85 22.00 -2.48
C LEU A 349 -14.72 21.66 -1.27
N ILE A 350 -15.24 20.43 -1.18
CA ILE A 350 -16.00 19.96 -0.01
C ILE A 350 -15.14 19.98 1.24
N THR A 351 -13.92 19.42 1.17
CA THR A 351 -13.01 19.42 2.32
C THR A 351 -12.58 20.83 2.71
N MET A 352 -12.38 21.74 1.76
CA MET A 352 -12.13 23.16 2.06
C MET A 352 -13.29 23.80 2.81
N ALA A 353 -14.54 23.54 2.39
CA ALA A 353 -15.72 24.03 3.10
C ALA A 353 -15.83 23.45 4.52
N ILE A 354 -15.52 22.16 4.71
CA ILE A 354 -15.51 21.50 6.03
C ILE A 354 -14.40 22.08 6.92
N TYR A 355 -13.19 22.29 6.40
CA TYR A 355 -12.07 22.85 7.17
C TYR A 355 -12.27 24.31 7.53
N TYR A 356 -12.95 25.09 6.69
CA TYR A 356 -13.09 26.55 6.85
C TYR A 356 -13.49 27.01 8.26
N PRO A 357 -14.59 26.53 8.88
CA PRO A 357 -14.99 26.98 10.21
C PRO A 357 -13.93 26.67 11.29
N PHE A 358 -13.34 25.48 11.27
CA PHE A 358 -12.32 25.07 12.24
C PHE A 358 -11.01 25.84 12.04
N PHE A 359 -10.63 26.06 10.78
CA PHE A 359 -9.51 26.92 10.43
C PHE A 359 -9.71 28.34 10.96
N LYS A 360 -10.92 28.92 10.86
CA LYS A 360 -11.19 30.26 11.40
C LYS A 360 -11.09 30.35 12.91
N VAL A 361 -11.51 29.32 13.63
CA VAL A 361 -11.32 29.24 15.09
C VAL A 361 -9.83 29.18 15.42
N TYR A 362 -9.08 28.31 14.72
CA TYR A 362 -7.65 28.16 14.96
C TYR A 362 -6.83 29.39 14.53
N GLU A 363 -7.17 30.02 13.40
CA GLU A 363 -6.57 31.26 12.91
C GLU A 363 -6.72 32.38 13.94
N LYS A 364 -7.89 32.51 14.57
CA LYS A 364 -8.11 33.49 15.64
C LYS A 364 -7.17 33.23 16.82
N GLN A 365 -7.05 31.99 17.28
CA GLN A 365 -6.13 31.64 18.38
C GLN A 365 -4.67 31.97 18.06
N GLN A 366 -4.24 31.82 16.81
CA GLN A 366 -2.89 32.17 16.39
C GLN A 366 -2.68 33.68 16.29
N LEU A 367 -3.69 34.43 15.83
CA LEU A 367 -3.64 35.89 15.83
C LEU A 367 -3.57 36.47 17.25
N ASP A 368 -4.33 35.88 18.19
CA ASP A 368 -4.32 36.31 19.59
C ASP A 368 -2.92 36.08 20.19
N LYS A 369 -2.28 34.93 19.91
CA LYS A 369 -0.89 34.65 20.31
C LYS A 369 0.12 35.61 19.69
N GLU A 370 0.05 35.84 18.37
CA GLU A 370 0.93 36.79 17.68
C GLU A 370 0.80 38.21 18.27
N ALA A 371 -0.41 38.62 18.66
CA ALA A 371 -0.64 39.91 19.30
C ALA A 371 -0.06 39.99 20.73
N GLU A 372 -0.21 38.92 21.53
CA GLU A 372 0.39 38.81 22.87
C GLU A 372 1.93 38.86 22.81
N GLU A 373 2.53 38.13 21.87
CA GLU A 373 3.99 38.14 21.64
C GLU A 373 4.50 39.54 21.25
N LEU A 374 3.81 40.20 20.32
CA LEU A 374 4.14 41.58 19.92
C LEU A 374 4.03 42.58 21.08
N ALA A 375 3.00 42.45 21.92
CA ALA A 375 2.83 43.29 23.09
C ALA A 375 3.93 43.06 24.14
N ALA A 376 4.31 41.80 24.36
CA ALA A 376 5.40 41.43 25.27
C ALA A 376 6.76 41.95 24.77
N GLU A 377 7.04 41.86 23.47
CA GLU A 377 8.26 42.41 22.88
C GLU A 377 8.33 43.94 22.99
N GLN A 378 7.21 44.64 22.83
CA GLN A 378 7.15 46.08 23.02
C GLN A 378 7.34 46.47 24.49
N ALA A 379 6.76 45.71 25.42
CA ALA A 379 6.95 45.91 26.85
C ALA A 379 8.40 45.66 27.31
N ALA A 380 9.11 44.70 26.71
CA ALA A 380 10.51 44.43 27.01
C ALA A 380 11.50 45.46 26.43
N LYS A 381 11.05 46.29 25.47
CA LYS A 381 11.85 47.36 24.84
C LYS A 381 11.70 48.72 25.53
N ASN A 382 10.67 48.88 26.37
CA ASN A 382 10.41 50.07 27.17
C ASN A 382 10.91 49.86 28.61
#